data_AF-A0A0S3RMY8-F1
#
_entry.id   AF-A0A0S3RMY8-F1
#
_cell.length_a   1.000
_cell.length_b   1.000
_cell.length_c   1.000
_cell.angle_alpha   90.00
_cell.angle_beta   90.00
_cell.angle_gamma   90.00
#
_symmetry.space_group_name_H-M   'P 1'
#
loop_
_entity.id
_entity.type
_entity.pdbx_description
1 polymer ?
#
loop_
_entity_poly.entity_id
_entity_poly.type
_entity_poly.pdbx_seq_one_letter_code
_entity_poly.pdbx_strand_id
1 'polypeptide(L)'
;MRDSLIFDEPDLFKPDRFTKEKGAQLLDYLYWSNGPQSGSPTLSNKQCAGKDVVALTAALLVAHLFRRYDSITDDSSSITALQKSK
;
A
#
# COMPACT_ATOMS: atom_id res chain seq x y z
N MET A 1 -8.32 -8.04 -4.31
CA MET A 1 -8.50 -7.22 -3.09
C MET A 1 -9.48 -6.07 -3.36
N ARG A 2 -10.65 -6.39 -3.93
CA ARG A 2 -11.73 -5.44 -4.29
C ARG A 2 -13.11 -6.12 -4.16
N ASP A 3 -13.21 -7.08 -3.25
CA ASP A 3 -14.48 -7.75 -2.97
C ASP A 3 -15.37 -6.80 -2.15
N SER A 4 -16.59 -6.52 -2.63
CA SER A 4 -17.54 -5.62 -1.97
C SER A 4 -18.12 -6.18 -0.68
N LEU A 5 -18.01 -7.49 -0.44
CA LEU A 5 -18.38 -8.11 0.84
C LEU A 5 -17.35 -7.82 1.95
N ILE A 6 -16.13 -7.44 1.56
CA ILE A 6 -15.01 -7.20 2.47
C ILE A 6 -14.68 -5.70 2.58
N PHE A 7 -14.63 -5.02 1.44
CA PHE A 7 -14.21 -3.63 1.34
C PHE A 7 -15.36 -2.72 0.96
N ASP A 8 -15.63 -1.72 1.79
CA ASP A 8 -16.51 -0.61 1.47
C ASP A 8 -15.92 0.21 0.29
N GLU A 9 -16.75 0.54 -0.70
CA GLU A 9 -16.33 1.19 -1.95
C GLU A 9 -15.04 0.56 -2.54
N PRO A 10 -15.08 -0.72 -2.96
CA PRO A 10 -13.89 -1.51 -3.25
C PRO A 10 -13.10 -1.02 -4.47
N ASP A 11 -13.76 -0.31 -5.38
CA ASP A 11 -13.14 0.24 -6.59
C ASP A 11 -12.51 1.63 -6.39
N LEU A 12 -12.76 2.28 -5.25
CA LEU A 12 -12.14 3.57 -4.92
C LEU A 12 -10.82 3.40 -4.17
N PHE A 13 -9.84 4.22 -4.53
CA PHE A 13 -8.62 4.37 -3.74
C PHE A 13 -8.91 5.24 -2.51
N LYS A 14 -8.99 4.61 -1.33
CA LYS A 14 -9.22 5.27 -0.04
C LYS A 14 -7.89 5.30 0.74
N PRO A 15 -7.18 6.45 0.83
CA PRO A 15 -5.84 6.50 1.44
C PRO A 15 -5.82 6.16 2.94
N ASP A 16 -6.96 6.30 3.62
CA ASP A 16 -7.16 6.03 5.05
C ASP A 16 -7.81 4.66 5.33
N ARG A 17 -7.96 3.80 4.31
CA ARG A 17 -8.69 2.52 4.42
C ARG A 17 -8.20 1.64 5.56
N PHE A 18 -6.89 1.62 5.80
CA PHE A 18 -6.25 0.74 6.78
C PHE A 18 -5.90 1.44 8.11
N THR A 19 -6.23 2.73 8.29
CA THR A 19 -5.89 3.49 9.50
C THR A 19 -7.06 3.65 10.49
N LYS A 20 -8.28 3.32 10.08
CA LYS A 20 -9.49 3.38 10.93
C LYS A 20 -9.56 2.21 11.90
N GLU A 21 -10.54 2.22 12.80
CA GLU A 21 -10.76 1.21 13.85
C GLU A 21 -10.71 -0.24 13.33
N LYS A 22 -11.34 -0.52 12.18
CA LYS A 22 -11.33 -1.85 11.54
C LYS A 22 -10.21 -2.06 10.51
N GLY A 23 -9.37 -1.04 10.29
CA GLY A 23 -8.35 -1.04 9.24
C GLY A 23 -7.31 -2.16 9.41
N ALA A 24 -6.90 -2.44 10.66
CA ALA A 24 -5.99 -3.54 10.95
C ALA A 24 -6.58 -4.92 10.58
N GLN A 25 -7.88 -5.13 10.79
CA GLN A 25 -8.56 -6.39 10.44
C GLN A 25 -8.65 -6.57 8.92
N LEU A 26 -8.76 -5.48 8.15
CA LEU A 26 -8.76 -5.55 6.69
C LEU A 26 -7.43 -6.05 6.09
N LEU A 27 -6.33 -6.06 6.87
CA LEU A 27 -5.05 -6.62 6.41
C LEU A 27 -5.10 -8.15 6.22
N ASP A 28 -6.04 -8.84 6.87
CA ASP A 28 -6.28 -10.28 6.65
C ASP A 28 -6.73 -10.58 5.21
N TYR A 29 -7.25 -9.59 4.50
CA TYR A 29 -7.80 -9.69 3.15
C TYR A 29 -6.92 -9.02 2.07
N LEU A 30 -5.67 -8.69 2.42
CA LEU A 30 -4.67 -8.13 1.51
C LEU A 30 -3.65 -9.21 1.11
N TYR A 31 -3.69 -9.67 -0.16
CA TYR A 31 -3.00 -10.87 -0.64
C TYR A 31 -1.87 -10.63 -1.66
N TRP A 32 -1.36 -9.40 -1.79
CA TRP A 32 -0.31 -9.08 -2.78
C TRP A 32 0.92 -9.99 -2.67
N SER A 33 1.22 -10.46 -1.46
CA SER A 33 2.38 -11.30 -1.15
C SER A 33 2.15 -12.79 -1.34
N ASN A 34 1.04 -13.23 -1.95
CA ASN A 34 0.60 -14.63 -2.01
C ASN A 34 0.27 -15.24 -0.62
N GLY A 35 -0.30 -14.41 0.25
CA GLY A 35 -0.79 -14.75 1.59
C GLY A 35 -1.37 -13.51 2.28
N PRO A 36 -2.15 -13.66 3.37
CA PRO A 36 -2.66 -12.51 4.13
C PRO A 36 -1.53 -11.59 4.57
N GLN A 37 -1.73 -10.26 4.55
CA GLN A 37 -0.71 -9.31 4.99
C GLN A 37 -0.38 -9.46 6.48
N SER A 38 -1.35 -9.90 7.28
CA SER A 38 -1.19 -10.27 8.69
C SER A 38 -0.40 -11.57 8.93
N GLY A 39 -0.28 -12.44 7.92
CA GLY A 39 0.49 -13.68 7.98
C GLY A 39 1.98 -13.46 7.73
N SER A 40 2.80 -14.48 7.99
CA SER A 40 4.26 -14.43 7.81
C SER A 40 4.75 -15.44 6.77
N PRO A 41 5.76 -15.09 5.95
CA PRO A 41 6.43 -16.05 5.10
C PRO A 41 7.17 -17.09 5.95
N THR A 42 7.07 -18.35 5.57
CA THR A 42 7.72 -19.48 6.26
C THR A 42 8.25 -20.49 5.25
N LEU A 43 9.11 -21.41 5.70
CA LEU A 43 9.61 -22.49 4.84
C LEU A 43 8.51 -23.44 4.35
N SER A 44 7.37 -23.51 5.04
CA SER A 44 6.25 -24.40 4.73
C SER A 44 5.16 -23.74 3.88
N ASN A 45 5.28 -22.45 3.55
CA ASN A 45 4.30 -21.75 2.71
C ASN A 45 4.95 -21.12 1.47
N LYS A 46 4.11 -20.57 0.59
CA LYS A 46 4.53 -19.95 -0.68
C LYS A 46 4.34 -18.43 -0.66
N GLN A 47 4.23 -17.82 0.52
CA GLN A 47 4.16 -16.38 0.65
C GLN A 47 5.51 -15.76 0.27
N CYS A 48 5.50 -14.55 -0.29
CA CYS A 48 6.70 -13.82 -0.67
C CYS A 48 7.65 -13.68 0.52
N ALA A 49 8.85 -14.24 0.40
CA ALA A 49 9.88 -14.14 1.44
C ALA A 49 10.30 -12.69 1.74
N GLY A 50 10.12 -11.78 0.77
CA GLY A 50 10.39 -10.36 0.91
C GLY A 50 9.20 -9.51 1.39
N LYS A 51 8.11 -10.11 1.91
CA LYS A 51 6.88 -9.40 2.30
C LYS A 51 7.15 -8.09 3.06
N ASP A 52 7.93 -8.16 4.13
CA ASP A 52 8.18 -7.01 5.00
C ASP A 52 9.14 -6.00 4.37
N VAL A 53 10.13 -6.46 3.59
CA VAL A 53 11.07 -5.59 2.87
C VAL A 53 10.34 -4.75 1.82
N VAL A 54 9.44 -5.35 1.04
CA VAL A 54 8.67 -4.63 0.02
C VAL A 54 7.77 -3.57 0.66
N ALA A 55 7.05 -3.92 1.73
CA ALA A 55 6.19 -2.97 2.44
C ALA A 55 7.01 -1.80 3.03
N LEU A 56 8.16 -2.11 3.64
CA LEU A 56 9.07 -1.09 4.17
C LEU A 56 9.61 -0.18 3.06
N THR A 57 10.12 -0.74 1.96
CA THR A 57 10.66 0.05 0.85
C THR A 57 9.58 0.91 0.19
N ALA A 58 8.35 0.42 0.04
CA ALA A 58 7.22 1.21 -0.47
C ALA A 58 6.91 2.40 0.45
N ALA A 59 6.88 2.19 1.77
CA ALA A 59 6.69 3.27 2.75
C ALA A 59 7.84 4.29 2.69
N LEU A 60 9.09 3.83 2.57
CA LEU A 60 10.25 4.70 2.42
C LEU A 60 10.24 5.50 1.10
N LEU A 61 9.77 4.92 0.00
CA LEU A 61 9.60 5.61 -1.27
C LEU A 61 8.63 6.79 -1.11
N VAL A 62 7.44 6.54 -0.55
CA VAL A 62 6.44 7.59 -0.31
C VAL A 62 6.97 8.65 0.65
N ALA A 63 7.61 8.24 1.76
CA ALA A 63 8.22 9.19 2.70
C ALA A 63 9.32 10.03 2.04
N HIS A 64 10.18 9.42 1.21
CA HIS A 64 11.24 10.14 0.50
C HIS A 64 10.68 11.13 -0.54
N LEU A 65 9.59 10.77 -1.23
CA LEU A 65 8.89 11.69 -2.14
C LEU A 65 8.38 12.93 -1.39
N PHE A 66 7.63 12.75 -0.31
CA PHE A 66 7.06 13.87 0.46
C PHE A 66 8.08 14.64 1.32
N ARG A 67 9.29 14.09 1.52
CA ARG A 67 10.43 14.84 2.08
C ARG A 67 11.07 15.80 1.07
N ARG A 68 10.81 15.64 -0.23
CA ARG A 68 11.39 16.43 -1.31
C ARG A 68 10.38 17.33 -2.01
N TYR A 69 9.12 16.93 -2.01
CA TYR A 69 8.06 17.57 -2.76
C TYR A 69 6.80 17.70 -1.91
N ASP A 70 6.19 18.90 -1.91
CA ASP A 70 4.88 19.13 -1.30
C ASP A 70 3.76 18.52 -2.15
N SER A 71 3.92 18.54 -3.48
CA SER A 71 2.96 17.96 -4.43
C SER A 71 3.65 17.47 -5.70
N ILE A 72 3.02 16.45 -6.31
CA ILE A 72 3.43 15.83 -7.58
C ILE A 72 2.17 15.77 -8.44
N THR A 73 2.28 16.18 -9.70
CA THR A 73 1.22 16.00 -10.70
C THR A 73 1.74 15.08 -11.79
N ASP A 74 0.93 14.12 -12.18
CA ASP A 74 1.22 13.16 -13.24
C ASP A 74 0.05 13.02 -14.21
N ASP A 75 0.33 12.36 -15.33
CA ASP A 75 -0.66 11.68 -16.16
C ASP A 75 -0.39 10.18 -16.13
N SER A 76 -1.17 9.38 -16.86
CA SER A 76 -1.01 7.92 -16.87
C SER A 76 0.35 7.40 -17.33
N SER A 77 1.19 8.25 -17.94
CA SER A 77 2.46 7.88 -18.56
C SER A 77 3.68 8.62 -17.99
N SER A 78 3.51 9.80 -17.40
CA SER A 78 4.63 10.66 -17.01
C SER A 78 4.28 11.63 -15.87
N ILE A 79 5.31 12.04 -15.12
CA ILE A 79 5.21 13.14 -14.16
C ILE A 79 5.24 14.47 -14.94
N THR A 80 4.24 15.32 -14.72
CA THR A 80 4.05 16.58 -15.46
C THR A 80 4.43 17.82 -14.65
N ALA A 81 4.37 17.76 -13.31
CA ALA A 81 4.82 18.85 -12.44
C ALA A 81 5.30 18.36 -11.07
N LEU A 82 6.23 19.11 -10.48
CA LEU A 82 6.79 18.87 -9.15
C LEU A 82 6.87 20.18 -8.36
N GLN A 83 6.23 20.24 -7.20
CA GLN A 83 6.38 21.34 -6.23
C GLN A 83 7.37 20.92 -5.15
N LYS A 84 8.56 21.52 -5.10
CA LYS A 84 9.55 21.22 -4.05
C LYS A 84 9.05 21.62 -2.66
N SER A 85 9.38 20.82 -1.66
CA SER A 85 9.18 21.18 -0.26
C SER A 85 10.03 22.40 0.12
N LYS A 86 9.50 23.26 1.00
CA LYS A 86 10.22 24.41 1.54
C LYS A 86 11.34 24.01 2.50
#